data_AF-A0A959L5F9-F1
#
_entry.id   AF-A0A959L5F9-F1
#
_cell.length_a   1.000
_cell.length_b   1.000
_cell.length_c   1.000
_cell.angle_alpha   90.00
_cell.angle_beta   90.00
_cell.angle_gamma   90.00
#
_symmetry.space_group_name_H-M   'P 1'
#
loop_
_entity.id
_entity.type
_entity.pdbx_description
1 polymer ?
#
loop_
_entity_poly.entity_id
_entity_poly.type
_entity_poly.pdbx_seq_one_letter_code
_entity_poly.pdbx_strand_id
1 'polypeptide(L)'
;MKKIYLIIAYILTHVAYIVAQNEIVIQDDDLVGGVETTWTADNVYVLDGYVFLEDGGKLTIEPGTIIKGMSTPSSADPASALIISRGAQIFAEGTAEAPIIFTTSLDDTNDDTDLLPTDRGLWGGLVVLGKAPGGFKNEAIEFNIEGIPTEGYGDKALYGGDVSDDNSGIIRYISIRHGGAAIAPDNEINGLTLGGVGSGTTIEYVEIFANADDGIEWFGGTVNVKYMVSAFCGDEAFDYDQSWAGKGQFMFSITGDDTGERGFEIDGSEAPSLNPKTVPVFSNITQIGAGLGSPVTNND
;
A
#
# COMPACT_ATOMS: atom_id res chain seq x y z
N MET A 1 30.11 19.59 60.45
CA MET A 1 29.84 20.02 59.06
C MET A 1 29.22 18.86 58.29
N LYS A 2 27.91 18.88 58.04
CA LYS A 2 27.25 18.02 57.04
C LYS A 2 26.29 18.91 56.27
N LYS A 3 26.63 19.23 55.02
CA LYS A 3 25.78 20.01 54.12
C LYS A 3 24.73 19.06 53.55
N ILE A 4 23.46 19.33 53.84
CA ILE A 4 22.33 18.66 53.21
C ILE A 4 22.05 19.43 51.91
N TYR A 5 22.22 18.75 50.78
CA TYR A 5 21.84 19.28 49.47
C TYR A 5 20.39 18.88 49.21
N LEU A 6 19.51 19.89 49.15
CA LEU A 6 18.13 19.71 48.71
C LEU A 6 18.15 19.63 47.17
N ILE A 7 17.90 18.45 46.60
CA ILE A 7 17.65 18.29 45.17
C ILE A 7 16.15 18.48 44.96
N ILE A 8 15.78 19.61 44.36
CA ILE A 8 14.41 19.84 43.89
C ILE A 8 14.30 19.16 42.52
N ALA A 9 13.66 18.01 42.48
CA ALA A 9 13.28 17.37 41.23
C ALA A 9 12.08 18.14 40.64
N TYR A 10 12.28 18.83 39.53
CA TYR A 10 11.18 19.34 38.71
C TYR A 10 10.54 18.16 37.99
N ILE A 11 9.37 17.73 38.45
CA ILE A 11 8.51 16.82 37.69
C ILE A 11 7.82 17.69 36.63
N LEU A 12 8.35 17.68 35.41
CA LEU A 12 7.62 18.18 34.24
C LEU A 12 6.54 17.16 33.89
N THR A 13 5.33 17.33 34.43
CA THR A 13 4.15 16.65 33.93
C THR A 13 3.83 17.23 32.55
N HIS A 14 4.22 16.51 31.49
CA HIS A 14 3.66 16.76 30.17
C HIS A 14 2.20 16.31 30.22
N VAL A 15 1.30 17.28 30.38
CA VAL A 15 -0.12 17.05 30.11
C VAL A 15 -0.22 17.03 28.59
N ALA A 16 -0.27 15.83 28.01
CA ALA A 16 -0.68 15.67 26.63
C ALA A 16 -2.16 16.09 26.56
N TYR A 17 -2.43 17.21 25.91
CA TYR A 17 -3.79 17.54 25.52
C TYR A 17 -4.13 16.61 24.36
N ILE A 18 -5.02 15.64 24.61
CA ILE A 18 -5.68 14.92 23.53
C ILE A 18 -6.63 15.93 22.90
N VAL A 19 -6.19 16.58 21.83
CA VAL A 19 -7.08 17.29 20.93
C VAL A 19 -7.68 16.21 20.03
N ALA A 20 -9.01 16.18 19.91
CA ALA A 20 -9.65 15.31 18.94
C ALA A 20 -9.12 15.65 17.54
N GLN A 21 -8.63 14.66 16.79
CA GLN A 21 -8.23 14.87 15.40
C GLN A 21 -9.44 15.31 14.58
N ASN A 22 -9.25 16.25 13.65
CA ASN A 22 -10.31 16.57 12.71
C ASN A 22 -10.33 15.53 11.59
N GLU A 23 -11.53 15.15 11.15
CA GLU A 23 -11.68 14.38 9.92
C GLU A 23 -11.72 15.32 8.72
N ILE A 24 -10.87 15.07 7.74
CA ILE A 24 -10.81 15.77 6.46
C ILE A 24 -11.16 14.76 5.37
N VAL A 25 -12.32 14.95 4.73
CA VAL A 25 -12.70 14.14 3.57
C VAL A 25 -11.88 14.60 2.36
N ILE A 26 -11.32 13.63 1.63
CA ILE A 26 -10.52 13.83 0.43
C ILE A 26 -11.24 13.17 -0.75
N GLN A 27 -11.49 13.95 -1.79
CA GLN A 27 -12.10 13.54 -3.06
C GLN A 27 -11.09 13.69 -4.20
N ASP A 28 -11.39 13.16 -5.38
CA ASP A 28 -10.47 13.19 -6.55
C ASP A 28 -9.99 14.61 -6.89
N ASP A 29 -10.86 15.61 -6.75
CA ASP A 29 -10.54 17.02 -7.06
C ASP A 29 -9.57 17.68 -6.04
N ASP A 30 -9.23 17.01 -4.93
CA ASP A 30 -8.37 17.58 -3.87
C ASP A 30 -6.86 17.35 -4.10
N LEU A 31 -6.45 16.34 -4.87
CA LEU A 31 -5.04 15.98 -5.11
C LEU A 31 -4.59 16.27 -6.55
N VAL A 32 -4.56 17.56 -6.89
CA VAL A 32 -4.29 18.03 -8.26
C VAL A 32 -2.81 17.96 -8.67
N GLY A 33 -2.58 17.84 -9.98
CA GLY A 33 -1.24 17.75 -10.56
C GLY A 33 -0.41 19.02 -10.38
N GLY A 34 0.91 18.86 -10.23
CA GLY A 34 1.88 19.94 -10.04
C GLY A 34 1.82 20.67 -8.70
N VAL A 35 0.95 20.25 -7.78
CA VAL A 35 0.79 20.85 -6.45
C VAL A 35 1.40 19.97 -5.37
N GLU A 36 2.06 20.61 -4.40
CA GLU A 36 2.55 19.95 -3.20
C GLU A 36 1.49 20.06 -2.09
N THR A 37 1.03 18.91 -1.60
CA THR A 37 0.05 18.77 -0.52
C THR A 37 0.72 18.10 0.68
N THR A 38 0.37 18.51 1.90
CA THR A 38 0.86 17.89 3.13
C THR A 38 -0.29 17.43 4.01
N TRP A 39 -0.25 16.16 4.40
CA TRP A 39 -1.11 15.55 5.39
C TRP A 39 -0.39 15.43 6.72
N THR A 40 -1.10 15.76 7.80
CA THR A 40 -0.54 16.07 9.13
C THR A 40 -1.17 15.17 10.20
N ALA A 41 -0.40 14.82 11.23
CA ALA A 41 -0.83 13.83 12.22
C ALA A 41 -1.91 14.33 13.22
N ASP A 42 -2.25 15.62 13.19
CA ASP A 42 -3.38 16.20 13.92
C ASP A 42 -4.73 16.02 13.21
N ASN A 43 -4.73 15.43 12.02
CA ASN A 43 -5.93 15.14 11.24
C ASN A 43 -6.03 13.64 10.88
N VAL A 44 -7.26 13.18 10.67
CA VAL A 44 -7.57 11.93 9.99
C VAL A 44 -8.04 12.27 8.59
N TYR A 45 -7.42 11.68 7.57
CA TYR A 45 -7.79 11.91 6.17
C TYR A 45 -8.69 10.77 5.70
N VAL A 46 -9.85 11.07 5.13
CA VAL A 46 -10.85 10.07 4.73
C VAL A 46 -11.05 10.13 3.22
N LEU A 47 -10.56 9.14 2.49
CA LEU A 47 -10.72 8.99 1.06
C LEU A 47 -12.17 8.62 0.74
N ASP A 48 -12.77 9.35 -0.19
CA ASP A 48 -14.13 9.16 -0.67
C ASP A 48 -14.12 8.88 -2.17
N GLY A 49 -14.04 7.59 -2.52
CA GLY A 49 -13.89 7.10 -3.89
C GLY A 49 -12.44 6.94 -4.31
N TYR A 50 -12.21 6.83 -5.62
CA TYR A 50 -10.86 6.82 -6.17
C TYR A 50 -10.27 8.23 -6.13
N VAL A 51 -9.20 8.40 -5.35
CA VAL A 51 -8.50 9.68 -5.20
C VAL A 51 -7.15 9.59 -5.87
N PHE A 52 -6.97 10.33 -6.96
CA PHE A 52 -5.71 10.34 -7.70
C PHE A 52 -4.85 11.53 -7.30
N LEU A 53 -3.59 11.28 -6.92
CA LEU A 53 -2.55 12.31 -6.97
C LEU A 53 -2.03 12.39 -8.41
N GLU A 54 -2.45 13.42 -9.13
CA GLU A 54 -2.14 13.56 -10.56
C GLU A 54 -0.68 13.97 -10.85
N ASP A 55 -0.25 13.82 -12.12
CA ASP A 55 1.13 14.04 -12.60
C ASP A 55 1.75 15.36 -12.10
N GLY A 56 3.01 15.27 -11.65
CA GLY A 56 3.76 16.36 -11.05
C GLY A 56 3.32 16.75 -9.63
N GLY A 57 2.20 16.19 -9.13
CA GLY A 57 1.76 16.37 -7.75
C GLY A 57 2.71 15.70 -6.76
N LYS A 58 2.78 16.24 -5.54
CA LYS A 58 3.51 15.62 -4.44
C LYS A 58 2.68 15.58 -3.18
N LEU A 59 2.58 14.41 -2.56
CA LEU A 59 1.90 14.23 -1.29
C LEU A 59 2.91 13.87 -0.20
N THR A 60 3.12 14.76 0.75
CA THR A 60 3.89 14.48 1.96
C THR A 60 2.94 14.08 3.08
N ILE A 61 3.21 12.98 3.76
CA ILE A 61 2.40 12.49 4.88
C ILE A 61 3.29 12.42 6.12
N GLU A 62 2.92 13.15 7.17
CA GLU A 62 3.66 13.18 8.42
C GLU A 62 3.59 11.83 9.17
N PRO A 63 4.64 11.45 9.92
CA PRO A 63 4.61 10.27 10.79
C PRO A 63 3.40 10.28 11.75
N GLY A 64 2.76 9.13 11.94
CA GLY A 64 1.59 8.99 12.82
C GLY A 64 0.26 9.46 12.22
N THR A 65 0.24 9.90 10.96
CA THR A 65 -1.00 10.26 10.26
C THR A 65 -1.86 9.01 10.04
N ILE A 66 -3.17 9.15 10.21
CA ILE A 66 -4.17 8.11 9.91
C ILE A 66 -4.91 8.52 8.64
N ILE A 67 -4.98 7.59 7.70
CA ILE A 67 -5.70 7.70 6.44
C ILE A 67 -6.71 6.56 6.39
N LYS A 68 -7.96 6.88 6.08
CA LYS A 68 -9.06 5.94 6.03
C LYS A 68 -9.71 5.93 4.64
N GLY A 69 -10.05 4.78 4.09
CA GLY A 69 -10.91 4.67 2.91
C GLY A 69 -12.36 4.42 3.30
N MET A 70 -13.32 5.15 2.72
CA MET A 70 -14.73 4.83 2.90
C MET A 70 -15.06 3.45 2.29
N SER A 71 -15.67 2.58 3.09
CA SER A 71 -16.19 1.28 2.61
C SER A 71 -17.36 1.42 1.65
N THR A 72 -17.98 2.59 1.62
CA THR A 72 -19.05 2.95 0.69
C THR A 72 -18.83 4.40 0.27
N PRO A 73 -18.09 4.63 -0.82
CA PRO A 73 -17.85 5.99 -1.30
C PRO A 73 -19.16 6.66 -1.75
N SER A 74 -19.15 7.99 -1.76
CA SER A 74 -20.23 8.83 -2.28
C SER A 74 -20.18 8.97 -3.81
N SER A 75 -19.03 8.67 -4.42
CA SER A 75 -18.85 8.56 -5.86
C SER A 75 -19.53 7.28 -6.41
N ALA A 76 -19.46 7.08 -7.72
CA ALA A 76 -19.91 5.84 -8.35
C ALA A 76 -18.83 4.73 -8.30
N ASP A 77 -17.70 4.99 -7.63
CA ASP A 77 -16.62 4.03 -7.53
C ASP A 77 -17.04 2.81 -6.69
N PRO A 78 -16.54 1.62 -7.04
CA PRO A 78 -16.79 0.41 -6.26
C PRO A 78 -16.10 0.42 -4.89
N ALA A 79 -15.03 1.21 -4.71
CA ALA A 79 -14.28 1.33 -3.46
C ALA A 79 -13.59 2.69 -3.34
N SER A 80 -13.12 3.02 -2.13
CA SER A 80 -12.20 4.16 -1.94
C SER A 80 -10.74 3.70 -1.98
N ALA A 81 -9.89 4.38 -2.74
CA ALA A 81 -8.47 4.04 -2.86
C ALA A 81 -7.63 5.32 -3.03
N LEU A 82 -6.36 5.27 -2.61
CA LEU A 82 -5.39 6.32 -2.92
C LEU A 82 -4.52 5.87 -4.08
N ILE A 83 -4.50 6.64 -5.17
CA ILE A 83 -3.77 6.30 -6.38
C ILE A 83 -2.73 7.38 -6.67
N ILE A 84 -1.46 6.99 -6.66
CA ILE A 84 -0.36 7.87 -7.03
C ILE A 84 -0.13 7.68 -8.53
N SER A 85 -0.66 8.60 -9.34
CA SER A 85 -0.57 8.53 -10.80
C SER A 85 0.88 8.66 -11.28
N ARG A 86 1.13 8.11 -12.47
CA ARG A 86 2.43 8.16 -13.12
C ARG A 86 2.98 9.59 -13.22
N GLY A 87 4.13 9.81 -12.59
CA GLY A 87 4.81 11.12 -12.54
C GLY A 87 4.49 11.97 -11.31
N ALA A 88 3.54 11.55 -10.47
CA ALA A 88 3.36 12.06 -9.12
C ALA A 88 4.31 11.38 -8.13
N GLN A 89 4.46 11.97 -6.94
CA GLN A 89 5.32 11.43 -5.89
C GLN A 89 4.65 11.43 -4.52
N ILE A 90 4.76 10.32 -3.79
CA ILE A 90 4.33 10.20 -2.39
C ILE A 90 5.55 10.17 -1.46
N PHE A 91 5.50 10.91 -0.36
CA PHE A 91 6.49 10.92 0.71
C PHE A 91 5.79 10.56 2.03
N ALA A 92 5.51 9.26 2.19
CA ALA A 92 4.94 8.68 3.39
C ALA A 92 6.06 8.09 4.24
N GLU A 93 6.66 8.92 5.09
CA GLU A 93 7.86 8.59 5.87
C GLU A 93 7.52 8.47 7.36
N GLY A 94 6.79 7.43 7.74
CA GLY A 94 6.53 7.11 9.14
C GLY A 94 7.81 6.75 9.92
N THR A 95 7.65 6.44 11.20
CA THR A 95 8.72 5.85 12.02
C THR A 95 8.24 4.61 12.75
N ALA A 96 9.16 3.83 13.33
CA ALA A 96 8.79 2.68 14.15
C ALA A 96 7.90 3.06 15.34
N GLU A 97 8.07 4.27 15.89
CA GLU A 97 7.28 4.79 17.00
C GLU A 97 6.00 5.53 16.56
N ALA A 98 5.94 5.96 15.30
CA ALA A 98 4.82 6.70 14.72
C ALA A 98 4.60 6.26 13.27
N PRO A 99 4.15 5.01 13.05
CA PRO A 99 3.85 4.54 11.70
C PRO A 99 2.68 5.32 11.11
N ILE A 100 2.65 5.43 9.78
CA ILE A 100 1.47 5.94 9.07
C ILE A 100 0.50 4.76 8.90
N ILE A 101 -0.78 4.97 9.24
CA ILE A 101 -1.80 3.91 9.15
C ILE A 101 -2.74 4.25 8.01
N PHE A 102 -2.85 3.34 7.04
CA PHE A 102 -3.88 3.32 6.03
C PHE A 102 -4.88 2.21 6.38
N THR A 103 -6.16 2.53 6.53
CA THR A 103 -7.19 1.58 6.96
C THR A 103 -8.57 1.94 6.39
N THR A 104 -9.63 1.25 6.82
CA THR A 104 -11.01 1.58 6.47
C THR A 104 -11.62 2.65 7.40
N SER A 105 -12.63 3.37 6.93
CA SER A 105 -13.43 4.30 7.75
C SER A 105 -14.13 3.63 8.93
N LEU A 106 -14.25 2.31 8.91
CA LEU A 106 -14.89 1.51 9.96
C LEU A 106 -13.96 1.18 11.14
N ASP A 107 -12.65 1.34 10.97
CA ASP A 107 -11.61 1.03 11.99
C ASP A 107 -11.55 2.16 13.03
N ASP A 108 -11.83 1.86 14.30
CA ASP A 108 -11.41 2.66 15.45
C ASP A 108 -9.98 2.28 15.83
N THR A 109 -9.01 3.05 15.31
CA THR A 109 -7.58 2.82 15.53
C THR A 109 -7.12 2.93 17.01
N ASN A 110 -8.02 3.20 17.95
CA ASN A 110 -7.77 3.16 19.40
C ASN A 110 -8.28 1.86 20.07
N ASP A 111 -8.98 1.00 19.34
CA ASP A 111 -9.51 -0.30 19.78
C ASP A 111 -8.93 -1.39 18.87
N ASP A 112 -8.10 -2.28 19.40
CA ASP A 112 -7.49 -3.37 18.63
C ASP A 112 -8.40 -4.61 18.49
N THR A 113 -9.68 -4.49 18.89
CA THR A 113 -10.66 -5.58 18.90
C THR A 113 -11.89 -5.32 18.04
N ASP A 114 -11.98 -4.15 17.41
CA ASP A 114 -13.14 -3.75 16.61
C ASP A 114 -13.17 -4.44 15.24
N LEU A 115 -12.00 -4.60 14.60
CA LEU A 115 -11.77 -5.35 13.38
C LEU A 115 -10.79 -6.50 13.62
N LEU A 116 -11.13 -7.65 13.07
CA LEU A 116 -10.38 -8.90 13.19
C LEU A 116 -9.55 -9.15 11.93
N PRO A 117 -8.58 -10.09 11.98
CA PRO A 117 -7.86 -10.54 10.77
C PRO A 117 -8.77 -11.05 9.64
N THR A 118 -10.02 -11.39 9.96
CA THR A 118 -11.03 -11.87 9.02
C THR A 118 -11.83 -10.75 8.35
N ASP A 119 -11.76 -9.53 8.86
CA ASP A 119 -12.44 -8.36 8.30
C ASP A 119 -11.57 -7.78 7.20
N ARG A 120 -11.97 -8.00 5.95
CA ARG A 120 -11.20 -7.66 4.75
C ARG A 120 -12.10 -6.99 3.74
N GLY A 121 -11.54 -6.33 2.74
CA GLY A 121 -12.33 -5.85 1.62
C GLY A 121 -13.09 -4.55 1.92
N LEU A 122 -12.63 -3.80 2.93
CA LEU A 122 -13.37 -2.67 3.49
C LEU A 122 -12.95 -1.33 2.89
N TRP A 123 -11.95 -1.32 2.00
CA TRP A 123 -11.53 -0.23 1.12
C TRP A 123 -10.47 -0.74 0.12
N GLY A 124 -10.10 0.04 -0.88
CA GLY A 124 -9.32 -0.39 -2.04
C GLY A 124 -7.80 -0.47 -1.88
N GLY A 125 -7.20 0.11 -0.84
CA GLY A 125 -5.74 0.08 -0.65
C GLY A 125 -4.98 1.25 -1.30
N LEU A 126 -3.66 1.07 -1.42
CA LEU A 126 -2.72 2.06 -1.99
C LEU A 126 -2.19 1.57 -3.33
N VAL A 127 -2.39 2.38 -4.37
CA VAL A 127 -1.90 2.10 -5.73
C VAL A 127 -0.81 3.10 -6.09
N VAL A 128 0.34 2.63 -6.56
CA VAL A 128 1.45 3.48 -7.02
C VAL A 128 1.79 3.13 -8.46
N LEU A 129 1.69 4.12 -9.34
CA LEU A 129 1.91 3.98 -10.77
C LEU A 129 3.19 4.74 -11.17
N GLY A 130 4.12 4.04 -11.81
CA GLY A 130 5.40 4.56 -12.25
C GLY A 130 5.63 4.48 -13.75
N LYS A 131 6.81 4.94 -14.16
CA LYS A 131 7.27 5.01 -15.57
C LYS A 131 8.26 3.88 -15.95
N ALA A 132 8.50 2.92 -15.06
CA ALA A 132 9.43 1.84 -15.31
C ALA A 132 8.83 0.75 -16.22
N PRO A 133 9.66 0.02 -16.98
CA PRO A 133 9.18 -0.94 -17.96
C PRO A 133 8.58 -2.20 -17.32
N GLY A 134 7.73 -2.89 -18.09
CA GLY A 134 7.19 -4.20 -17.78
C GLY A 134 7.03 -5.04 -19.05
N GLY A 135 6.64 -6.30 -18.87
CA GLY A 135 6.35 -7.25 -19.94
C GLY A 135 4.87 -7.27 -20.27
N PHE A 136 4.35 -6.21 -20.89
CA PHE A 136 2.92 -6.03 -21.16
C PHE A 136 2.43 -6.75 -22.42
N LYS A 137 1.17 -7.22 -22.40
CA LYS A 137 0.56 -7.81 -23.59
C LYS A 137 0.63 -6.90 -24.82
N ASN A 138 0.66 -7.54 -25.99
CA ASN A 138 0.76 -6.87 -27.30
C ASN A 138 2.00 -5.98 -27.49
N GLU A 139 3.07 -6.20 -26.71
CA GLU A 139 4.30 -5.38 -26.74
C GLU A 139 4.02 -3.89 -26.43
N ALA A 140 3.01 -3.63 -25.58
CA ALA A 140 2.72 -2.28 -25.11
C ALA A 140 3.89 -1.75 -24.25
N ILE A 141 4.01 -0.42 -24.18
CA ILE A 141 4.98 0.25 -23.29
C ILE A 141 4.32 0.79 -22.01
N GLU A 142 3.00 0.93 -22.05
CA GLU A 142 2.17 1.37 -20.94
C GLU A 142 0.88 0.56 -20.95
N PHE A 143 0.31 0.37 -19.76
CA PHE A 143 -0.91 -0.37 -19.57
C PHE A 143 -1.78 0.33 -18.51
N ASN A 144 -3.07 0.03 -18.53
CA ASN A 144 -3.98 0.52 -17.49
C ASN A 144 -3.95 -0.47 -16.34
N ILE A 145 -3.81 0.00 -15.10
CA ILE A 145 -3.79 -0.87 -13.92
C ILE A 145 -5.10 -1.65 -13.79
N GLU A 146 -5.01 -2.87 -13.29
CA GLU A 146 -6.15 -3.69 -12.86
C GLU A 146 -7.05 -2.89 -11.90
N GLY A 147 -8.35 -3.19 -11.84
CA GLY A 147 -9.27 -2.60 -10.85
C GLY A 147 -9.73 -1.16 -11.12
N ILE A 148 -9.05 -0.40 -12.00
CA ILE A 148 -9.38 1.01 -12.23
C ILE A 148 -9.75 1.23 -13.69
N PRO A 149 -11.00 1.57 -14.04
CA PRO A 149 -11.40 1.71 -15.43
C PRO A 149 -10.75 2.95 -16.08
N THR A 150 -10.42 2.86 -17.36
CA THR A 150 -10.01 4.03 -18.16
C THR A 150 -11.19 5.00 -18.36
N GLU A 151 -12.42 4.48 -18.43
CA GLU A 151 -13.62 5.32 -18.52
C GLU A 151 -13.81 6.10 -17.22
N GLY A 152 -13.93 7.43 -17.33
CA GLY A 152 -14.06 8.33 -16.17
C GLY A 152 -12.72 8.87 -15.66
N TYR A 153 -11.63 8.11 -15.79
CA TYR A 153 -10.31 8.48 -15.23
C TYR A 153 -9.24 8.78 -16.28
N GLY A 154 -9.46 8.42 -17.54
CA GLY A 154 -8.52 8.66 -18.64
C GLY A 154 -7.16 8.05 -18.35
N ASP A 155 -6.10 8.85 -18.51
CA ASP A 155 -4.72 8.38 -18.37
C ASP A 155 -4.24 8.32 -16.91
N LYS A 156 -5.06 8.72 -15.92
CA LYS A 156 -4.68 8.78 -14.50
C LYS A 156 -4.28 7.40 -13.92
N ALA A 157 -4.82 6.33 -14.51
CA ALA A 157 -4.60 4.93 -14.13
C ALA A 157 -3.54 4.21 -15.00
N LEU A 158 -2.89 4.92 -15.93
CA LEU A 158 -1.83 4.35 -16.74
C LEU A 158 -0.52 4.25 -15.96
N TYR A 159 0.17 3.12 -16.15
CA TYR A 159 1.52 2.87 -15.65
C TYR A 159 2.40 2.27 -16.75
N GLY A 160 3.69 2.15 -16.46
CA GLY A 160 4.67 1.65 -17.40
C GLY A 160 5.34 2.78 -18.17
N GLY A 161 6.41 2.42 -18.88
CA GLY A 161 7.22 3.31 -19.70
C GLY A 161 8.58 2.71 -19.95
N ASP A 162 9.58 3.56 -20.15
CA ASP A 162 10.96 3.16 -20.43
C ASP A 162 11.98 3.69 -19.38
N VAL A 163 11.49 4.22 -18.26
CA VAL A 163 12.32 4.89 -17.23
C VAL A 163 12.55 3.95 -16.05
N SER A 164 13.56 3.08 -16.17
CA SER A 164 13.85 2.06 -15.15
C SER A 164 14.23 2.62 -13.77
N ASP A 165 14.68 3.85 -13.69
CA ASP A 165 15.04 4.55 -12.45
C ASP A 165 14.02 5.64 -12.07
N ASP A 166 12.79 5.53 -12.58
CA ASP A 166 11.67 6.37 -12.16
C ASP A 166 11.51 6.38 -10.64
N ASN A 167 11.03 7.50 -10.11
CA ASN A 167 10.96 7.73 -8.67
C ASN A 167 9.59 8.27 -8.27
N SER A 168 8.75 7.37 -7.76
CA SER A 168 7.43 7.65 -7.20
C SER A 168 7.49 8.15 -5.75
N GLY A 169 8.69 8.34 -5.18
CA GLY A 169 8.92 8.90 -3.85
C GLY A 169 9.39 7.88 -2.81
N ILE A 170 8.90 8.02 -1.58
CA ILE A 170 9.30 7.23 -0.41
C ILE A 170 8.04 6.73 0.31
N ILE A 171 8.01 5.41 0.53
CA ILE A 171 7.03 4.72 1.38
C ILE A 171 7.82 3.99 2.46
N ARG A 172 7.66 4.43 3.71
CA ARG A 172 8.42 3.90 4.84
C ARG A 172 7.61 3.88 6.13
N TYR A 173 7.69 2.77 6.87
CA TYR A 173 6.99 2.58 8.16
C TYR A 173 5.49 2.87 8.03
N ILE A 174 4.85 2.15 7.12
CA ILE A 174 3.40 2.23 6.92
C ILE A 174 2.74 0.89 7.22
N SER A 175 1.51 0.93 7.72
CA SER A 175 0.64 -0.24 7.92
C SER A 175 -0.63 -0.03 7.11
N ILE A 176 -0.89 -0.90 6.15
CA ILE A 176 -2.08 -0.90 5.29
C ILE A 176 -2.98 -2.05 5.75
N ARG A 177 -4.20 -1.75 6.16
CA ARG A 177 -5.07 -2.70 6.88
C ARG A 177 -6.44 -2.82 6.23
N HIS A 178 -7.03 -4.00 6.29
CA HIS A 178 -8.44 -4.24 5.94
C HIS A 178 -8.80 -3.82 4.50
N GLY A 179 -7.79 -3.80 3.62
CA GLY A 179 -7.89 -3.35 2.24
C GLY A 179 -8.38 -4.43 1.29
N GLY A 180 -8.16 -4.18 0.01
CA GLY A 180 -8.55 -5.05 -1.09
C GLY A 180 -9.95 -4.71 -1.58
N ALA A 181 -10.19 -4.73 -2.88
CA ALA A 181 -11.55 -4.60 -3.39
C ALA A 181 -11.71 -5.34 -4.71
N ALA A 182 -12.71 -6.22 -4.77
CA ALA A 182 -13.18 -6.80 -6.02
C ALA A 182 -14.00 -5.77 -6.79
N ILE A 183 -13.45 -5.32 -7.90
CA ILE A 183 -14.00 -4.27 -8.75
C ILE A 183 -14.92 -4.90 -9.81
N ALA A 184 -14.48 -6.01 -10.41
CA ALA A 184 -15.25 -6.89 -11.26
C ALA A 184 -14.77 -8.34 -11.05
N PRO A 185 -15.43 -9.37 -11.62
CA PRO A 185 -14.91 -10.74 -11.54
C PRO A 185 -13.51 -10.82 -12.15
N ASP A 186 -12.56 -11.38 -11.39
CA ASP A 186 -11.15 -11.48 -11.76
C ASP A 186 -10.55 -10.10 -12.09
N ASN A 187 -10.93 -9.07 -11.32
CA ASN A 187 -10.41 -7.72 -11.41
C ASN A 187 -10.47 -7.00 -10.06
N GLU A 188 -9.32 -6.91 -9.41
CA GLU A 188 -9.19 -6.46 -8.03
C GLU A 188 -8.16 -5.32 -7.89
N ILE A 189 -8.21 -4.59 -6.77
CA ILE A 189 -7.11 -3.77 -6.28
C ILE A 189 -6.67 -4.30 -4.91
N ASN A 190 -5.36 -4.19 -4.62
CA ASN A 190 -4.69 -4.90 -3.54
C ASN A 190 -4.27 -4.00 -2.38
N GLY A 191 -3.65 -4.58 -1.34
CA GLY A 191 -3.20 -3.81 -0.18
C GLY A 191 -2.21 -2.73 -0.60
N LEU A 192 -1.14 -3.16 -1.27
CA LEU A 192 -0.21 -2.30 -2.00
C LEU A 192 -0.05 -2.78 -3.44
N THR A 193 -0.62 -2.04 -4.38
CA THR A 193 -0.47 -2.30 -5.82
C THR A 193 0.64 -1.42 -6.40
N LEU A 194 1.59 -2.03 -7.10
CA LEU A 194 2.78 -1.36 -7.63
C LEU A 194 2.89 -1.57 -9.15
N GLY A 195 2.32 -0.66 -9.93
CA GLY A 195 2.39 -0.69 -11.40
C GLY A 195 3.61 0.06 -11.92
N GLY A 196 4.57 -0.63 -12.53
CA GLY A 196 5.69 0.00 -13.24
C GLY A 196 6.53 0.93 -12.35
N VAL A 197 6.64 0.64 -11.06
CA VAL A 197 7.37 1.49 -10.11
C VAL A 197 8.88 1.32 -10.31
N GLY A 198 9.59 2.45 -10.44
CA GLY A 198 11.01 2.46 -10.76
C GLY A 198 11.95 2.29 -9.58
N SER A 199 13.19 1.92 -9.88
CA SER A 199 14.25 1.66 -8.89
C SER A 199 14.76 2.91 -8.15
N GLY A 200 14.33 4.11 -8.56
CA GLY A 200 14.55 5.35 -7.83
C GLY A 200 13.64 5.51 -6.62
N THR A 201 12.54 4.76 -6.55
CA THR A 201 11.57 4.75 -5.45
C THR A 201 12.09 3.96 -4.26
N THR A 202 11.84 4.44 -3.04
CA THR A 202 12.16 3.71 -1.81
C THR A 202 10.89 3.14 -1.18
N ILE A 203 10.82 1.82 -1.00
CA ILE A 203 9.72 1.15 -0.29
C ILE A 203 10.32 0.20 0.74
N GLU A 204 10.14 0.50 2.03
CA GLU A 204 10.63 -0.37 3.11
C GLU A 204 9.85 -0.24 4.42
N TYR A 205 9.86 -1.29 5.26
CA TYR A 205 9.09 -1.34 6.50
C TYR A 205 7.59 -1.13 6.25
N VAL A 206 7.03 -1.96 5.38
CA VAL A 206 5.61 -1.93 5.03
C VAL A 206 4.96 -3.19 5.56
N GLU A 207 3.84 -3.01 6.24
CA GLU A 207 2.97 -4.09 6.67
C GLU A 207 1.64 -3.99 5.93
N ILE A 208 1.18 -5.14 5.43
CA ILE A 208 -0.18 -5.35 4.96
C ILE A 208 -0.87 -6.33 5.90
N PHE A 209 -2.08 -5.98 6.35
CA PHE A 209 -2.85 -6.77 7.29
C PHE A 209 -4.30 -6.93 6.81
N ALA A 210 -4.79 -8.17 6.75
CA ALA A 210 -6.19 -8.48 6.43
C ALA A 210 -6.66 -7.85 5.10
N ASN A 211 -5.86 -7.98 4.03
CA ASN A 211 -6.30 -7.59 2.69
C ASN A 211 -7.24 -8.65 2.11
N ALA A 212 -8.29 -8.28 1.38
CA ALA A 212 -9.26 -9.24 0.83
C ALA A 212 -8.67 -10.15 -0.24
N ASP A 213 -7.65 -9.66 -0.92
CA ASP A 213 -6.95 -10.29 -2.02
C ASP A 213 -5.44 -10.25 -1.67
N ASP A 214 -4.55 -10.02 -2.62
CA ASP A 214 -3.11 -9.97 -2.37
C ASP A 214 -2.66 -8.92 -1.37
N GLY A 215 -1.66 -9.29 -0.55
CA GLY A 215 -0.98 -8.32 0.29
C GLY A 215 -0.31 -7.22 -0.54
N ILE A 216 0.61 -7.64 -1.42
CA ILE A 216 1.36 -6.75 -2.30
C ILE A 216 1.42 -7.39 -3.67
N GLU A 217 1.11 -6.59 -4.69
CA GLU A 217 1.16 -7.04 -6.07
C GLU A 217 2.00 -6.08 -6.92
N TRP A 218 2.95 -6.62 -7.68
CA TRP A 218 3.76 -5.87 -8.63
C TRP A 218 3.34 -6.16 -10.07
N PHE A 219 2.96 -5.11 -10.80
CA PHE A 219 2.76 -5.18 -12.25
C PHE A 219 3.95 -4.55 -12.96
N GLY A 220 4.93 -5.37 -13.34
CA GLY A 220 6.18 -4.90 -13.93
C GLY A 220 6.97 -3.94 -13.03
N GLY A 221 7.91 -3.19 -13.62
CA GLY A 221 8.75 -2.25 -12.89
C GLY A 221 10.04 -2.85 -12.32
N THR A 222 10.78 -2.04 -11.57
CA THR A 222 12.18 -2.31 -11.16
C THR A 222 12.46 -1.92 -9.71
N VAL A 223 11.45 -1.48 -8.96
CA VAL A 223 11.58 -1.09 -7.55
C VAL A 223 12.13 -2.23 -6.71
N ASN A 224 13.02 -1.91 -5.77
CA ASN A 224 13.48 -2.86 -4.76
C ASN A 224 12.70 -2.61 -3.46
N VAL A 225 12.39 -3.68 -2.74
CA VAL A 225 11.64 -3.62 -1.48
C VAL A 225 12.38 -4.32 -0.35
N LYS A 226 12.19 -3.83 0.88
CA LYS A 226 12.85 -4.40 2.06
C LYS A 226 12.00 -4.31 3.31
N TYR A 227 12.01 -5.35 4.16
CA TYR A 227 11.20 -5.38 5.38
C TYR A 227 9.71 -5.27 5.07
N MET A 228 9.21 -6.28 4.34
CA MET A 228 7.81 -6.36 3.92
C MET A 228 7.11 -7.43 4.75
N VAL A 229 5.92 -7.10 5.27
CA VAL A 229 5.05 -8.01 5.99
C VAL A 229 3.72 -8.09 5.25
N SER A 230 3.23 -9.31 5.06
CA SER A 230 1.87 -9.57 4.55
C SER A 230 1.21 -10.60 5.46
N ALA A 231 0.14 -10.22 6.14
CA ALA A 231 -0.47 -11.02 7.18
C ALA A 231 -1.97 -11.14 7.00
N PHE A 232 -2.46 -12.38 7.02
CA PHE A 232 -3.89 -12.72 6.97
C PHE A 232 -4.61 -12.20 5.70
N CYS A 233 -3.88 -12.09 4.59
CA CYS A 233 -4.47 -11.75 3.29
C CYS A 233 -5.37 -12.87 2.76
N GLY A 234 -6.33 -12.49 1.92
CA GLY A 234 -7.39 -13.36 1.43
C GLY A 234 -6.97 -14.24 0.27
N ASP A 235 -5.95 -13.82 -0.48
CA ASP A 235 -5.30 -14.58 -1.56
C ASP A 235 -3.79 -14.68 -1.32
N GLU A 236 -2.92 -14.19 -2.20
CA GLU A 236 -1.46 -14.29 -2.03
C GLU A 236 -0.89 -13.30 -1.03
N ALA A 237 0.20 -13.71 -0.38
CA ALA A 237 0.95 -12.77 0.44
C ALA A 237 1.70 -11.73 -0.42
N PHE A 238 2.27 -12.18 -1.54
CA PHE A 238 3.10 -11.41 -2.46
C PHE A 238 2.89 -11.96 -3.88
N ASP A 239 2.40 -11.15 -4.80
CA ASP A 239 2.28 -11.54 -6.21
C ASP A 239 3.06 -10.58 -7.12
N TYR A 240 3.61 -11.09 -8.21
CA TYR A 240 4.15 -10.27 -9.27
C TYR A 240 3.84 -10.82 -10.66
N ASP A 241 3.41 -9.91 -11.52
CA ASP A 241 3.15 -10.12 -12.93
C ASP A 241 4.02 -9.20 -13.79
N GLN A 242 3.96 -9.39 -15.10
CA GLN A 242 4.46 -8.50 -16.13
C GLN A 242 5.95 -8.20 -15.97
N SER A 243 6.71 -9.22 -15.62
CA SER A 243 8.17 -9.18 -15.57
C SER A 243 8.74 -8.14 -14.61
N TRP A 244 8.16 -8.00 -13.42
CA TRP A 244 8.81 -7.23 -12.35
C TRP A 244 10.27 -7.70 -12.17
N ALA A 245 11.19 -6.74 -12.22
CA ALA A 245 12.64 -6.97 -12.26
C ALA A 245 13.37 -6.38 -11.05
N GLY A 246 12.66 -6.30 -9.91
CA GLY A 246 13.18 -5.79 -8.65
C GLY A 246 13.89 -6.82 -7.78
N LYS A 247 14.15 -6.44 -6.53
CA LYS A 247 14.69 -7.31 -5.48
C LYS A 247 13.88 -7.15 -4.21
N GLY A 248 13.61 -8.25 -3.53
CA GLY A 248 12.98 -8.28 -2.22
C GLY A 248 13.92 -8.83 -1.15
N GLN A 249 14.00 -8.20 0.02
CA GLN A 249 14.81 -8.73 1.12
C GLN A 249 14.13 -8.54 2.50
N PHE A 250 14.24 -9.55 3.37
CA PHE A 250 13.58 -9.56 4.69
C PHE A 250 12.06 -9.45 4.55
N MET A 251 11.48 -10.47 3.92
CA MET A 251 10.03 -10.54 3.70
C MET A 251 9.45 -11.60 4.63
N PHE A 252 8.29 -11.30 5.21
CA PHE A 252 7.56 -12.17 6.10
C PHE A 252 6.12 -12.29 5.65
N SER A 253 5.60 -13.52 5.60
CA SER A 253 4.16 -13.73 5.45
C SER A 253 3.60 -14.72 6.48
N ILE A 254 2.33 -14.50 6.84
CA ILE A 254 1.51 -15.44 7.59
C ILE A 254 0.10 -15.53 7.03
N THR A 255 -0.34 -16.74 6.67
CA THR A 255 -1.68 -17.00 6.14
C THR A 255 -2.65 -17.29 7.29
N GLY A 256 -3.88 -16.78 7.19
CA GLY A 256 -4.96 -17.07 8.14
C GLY A 256 -5.41 -18.53 8.08
N ASP A 257 -6.12 -18.99 9.12
CA ASP A 257 -6.71 -20.33 9.13
C ASP A 257 -8.10 -20.39 8.46
N ASP A 258 -8.60 -19.25 7.97
CA ASP A 258 -9.90 -19.07 7.38
C ASP A 258 -9.87 -18.95 5.84
N THR A 259 -8.89 -18.24 5.27
CA THR A 259 -8.69 -18.02 3.84
C THR A 259 -7.21 -17.72 3.50
N GLY A 260 -6.90 -17.61 2.22
CA GLY A 260 -5.58 -17.33 1.67
C GLY A 260 -5.19 -18.32 0.57
N GLU A 261 -4.22 -17.98 -0.25
CA GLU A 261 -3.51 -18.90 -1.12
C GLU A 261 -2.01 -18.86 -0.82
N ARG A 262 -1.18 -18.62 -1.84
CA ARG A 262 0.25 -18.92 -1.81
C ARG A 262 1.01 -17.86 -1.04
N GLY A 263 2.17 -18.26 -0.52
CA GLY A 263 3.12 -17.28 0.00
C GLY A 263 3.69 -16.37 -1.09
N PHE A 264 3.81 -16.88 -2.32
CA PHE A 264 4.12 -16.13 -3.53
C PHE A 264 3.32 -16.67 -4.71
N GLU A 265 2.72 -15.78 -5.50
CA GLU A 265 2.44 -16.04 -6.91
C GLU A 265 3.54 -15.41 -7.76
N ILE A 266 3.88 -16.12 -8.84
CA ILE A 266 5.06 -15.85 -9.67
C ILE A 266 4.60 -15.95 -11.11
N ASP A 267 4.11 -14.83 -11.61
CA ASP A 267 3.70 -14.72 -12.99
C ASP A 267 4.82 -14.25 -13.90
N GLY A 268 4.55 -14.34 -15.20
CA GLY A 268 5.56 -14.25 -16.24
C GLY A 268 5.63 -12.87 -16.89
N SER A 269 5.93 -12.90 -18.18
CA SER A 269 5.68 -11.75 -19.05
C SER A 269 4.37 -12.01 -19.78
N GLU A 270 3.51 -11.01 -19.88
CA GLU A 270 2.41 -11.02 -20.84
C GLU A 270 2.89 -10.65 -22.26
N ALA A 271 4.05 -10.01 -22.40
CA ALA A 271 4.66 -9.72 -23.71
C ALA A 271 5.19 -11.01 -24.36
N PRO A 272 4.66 -11.44 -25.52
CA PRO A 272 5.06 -12.69 -26.17
C PRO A 272 6.54 -12.75 -26.59
N SER A 273 7.18 -11.61 -26.84
CA SER A 273 8.59 -11.54 -27.21
C SER A 273 9.54 -11.79 -26.03
N LEU A 274 9.05 -11.59 -24.81
CA LEU A 274 9.77 -11.83 -23.56
C LEU A 274 9.34 -13.20 -23.02
N ASN A 275 9.86 -14.30 -23.59
CA ASN A 275 9.77 -15.64 -22.98
C ASN A 275 10.01 -15.54 -21.46
N PRO A 276 9.25 -16.25 -20.60
CA PRO A 276 8.95 -15.85 -19.22
C PRO A 276 10.20 -15.31 -18.54
N LYS A 277 10.24 -13.97 -18.42
CA LYS A 277 11.42 -13.24 -18.02
C LYS A 277 11.18 -12.51 -16.70
N THR A 278 10.60 -13.22 -15.74
CA THR A 278 10.73 -12.81 -14.35
C THR A 278 12.08 -13.24 -13.82
N VAL A 279 12.88 -12.26 -13.41
CA VAL A 279 14.16 -12.46 -12.72
C VAL A 279 14.24 -11.68 -11.40
N PRO A 280 13.15 -11.57 -10.61
CA PRO A 280 13.28 -10.96 -9.30
C PRO A 280 14.22 -11.79 -8.43
N VAL A 281 14.93 -11.12 -7.54
CA VAL A 281 15.81 -11.77 -6.58
C VAL A 281 15.29 -11.54 -5.18
N PHE A 282 14.88 -12.63 -4.54
CA PHE A 282 14.48 -12.60 -3.13
C PHE A 282 15.57 -13.14 -2.21
N SER A 283 15.66 -12.62 -0.98
CA SER A 283 16.61 -13.07 0.03
C SER A 283 16.05 -12.89 1.45
N ASN A 284 16.30 -13.85 2.33
CA ASN A 284 15.83 -13.81 3.73
C ASN A 284 14.30 -13.71 3.82
N ILE A 285 13.59 -14.70 3.26
CA ILE A 285 12.13 -14.82 3.34
C ILE A 285 11.76 -15.77 4.49
N THR A 286 10.69 -15.46 5.22
CA THR A 286 9.99 -16.40 6.10
C THR A 286 8.51 -16.44 5.72
N GLN A 287 7.94 -17.63 5.57
CA GLN A 287 6.52 -17.82 5.28
C GLN A 287 5.94 -18.81 6.26
N ILE A 288 4.75 -18.50 6.75
CA ILE A 288 4.00 -19.33 7.69
C ILE A 288 2.62 -19.56 7.07
N GLY A 289 2.38 -20.76 6.55
CA GLY A 289 1.06 -21.13 6.05
C GLY A 289 0.01 -21.25 7.16
N ALA A 290 -1.23 -21.57 6.79
CA ALA A 290 -2.41 -21.57 7.67
C ALA A 290 -2.37 -22.60 8.82
N GLY A 291 -1.37 -23.47 8.84
CA GLY A 291 -1.16 -24.45 9.91
C GLY A 291 -1.94 -25.75 9.74
N LEU A 292 -1.69 -26.68 10.67
CA LEU A 292 -2.25 -28.03 10.62
C LEU A 292 -3.76 -28.02 10.83
N GLY A 293 -4.50 -28.62 9.88
CA GLY A 293 -5.95 -28.78 9.96
C GLY A 293 -6.75 -27.60 9.42
N SER A 294 -6.07 -26.60 8.84
CA SER A 294 -6.74 -25.53 8.08
C SER A 294 -7.47 -26.08 6.85
N PRO A 295 -8.67 -25.56 6.51
CA PRO A 295 -9.37 -25.88 5.27
C PRO A 295 -8.75 -25.20 4.04
N VAL A 296 -7.85 -24.23 4.24
CA VAL A 296 -7.18 -23.48 3.17
C VAL A 296 -6.27 -24.41 2.37
N THR A 297 -6.45 -24.43 1.05
CA THR A 297 -5.65 -25.21 0.10
C THR A 297 -4.67 -24.28 -0.64
N ASN A 298 -3.47 -24.76 -1.01
CA ASN A 298 -2.43 -23.98 -1.69
C ASN A 298 -1.76 -22.87 -0.85
N ASN A 299 -1.54 -23.12 0.44
CA ASN A 299 -0.96 -22.15 1.38
C ASN A 299 0.56 -22.31 1.64
N ASP A 300 1.27 -22.94 0.71
CA ASP A 300 2.72 -23.15 0.71
C ASP A 300 3.40 -22.32 -0.40
#